data_AF-A0A3R8RFU6-F1
#
_entry.id   AF-A0A3R8RFU6-F1
#
_cell.length_a   1.000
_cell.length_b   1.000
_cell.length_c   1.000
_cell.angle_alpha   90.00
_cell.angle_beta   90.00
_cell.angle_gamma   90.00
#
_symmetry.space_group_name_H-M   'P 1'
#
loop_
_entity.id
_entity.type
_entity.pdbx_description
1 polymer ?
#
loop_
_entity_poly.entity_id
_entity_poly.type
_entity_poly.pdbx_seq_one_letter_code
_entity_poly.pdbx_strand_id
1 'polypeptide(L)'
;MSTVEQNIDGYSDHNRNGINDQLEIGGGGITRKHQRDYSNVIGWFRLNYSSQSTAPKPATGSRRYKETGVFTVTVDSINVRRSPDTKSVKVATYKKGQSVKYDEVVVDVDGFVWISYIGGSGKRNYVATGETKDGKRFGPAWGTFK
;
A
#
# COMPACT_ATOMS: atom_id res chain seq x y z
N MET A 1 -27.91 -3.20 -20.11
CA MET A 1 -26.62 -3.06 -19.39
C MET A 1 -25.74 -4.28 -19.62
N SER A 2 -24.43 -4.07 -19.69
CA SER A 2 -23.44 -5.16 -19.82
C SER A 2 -22.88 -5.49 -18.45
N THR A 3 -22.97 -6.75 -18.05
CA THR A 3 -22.51 -7.24 -16.74
C THR A 3 -21.52 -8.38 -16.92
N VAL A 4 -20.64 -8.54 -15.93
CA VAL A 4 -19.90 -9.79 -15.72
C VAL A 4 -20.56 -10.45 -14.52
N GLU A 5 -21.04 -11.67 -14.70
CA GLU A 5 -21.79 -12.41 -13.69
C GLU A 5 -21.24 -13.82 -13.55
N GLN A 6 -21.51 -14.45 -12.40
CA GLN A 6 -21.23 -15.86 -12.19
C GLN A 6 -22.00 -16.69 -13.22
N ASN A 7 -21.38 -17.73 -13.76
CA ASN A 7 -22.00 -18.58 -14.76
C ASN A 7 -22.88 -19.65 -14.08
N ILE A 8 -24.18 -19.69 -14.39
CA ILE A 8 -25.19 -20.57 -13.73
C ILE A 8 -25.93 -21.46 -14.74
N ASP A 9 -25.64 -21.35 -16.04
CA ASP A 9 -26.25 -22.19 -17.09
C ASP A 9 -25.29 -23.22 -17.71
N GLY A 10 -25.73 -24.49 -17.72
CA GLY A 10 -25.00 -25.64 -18.27
C GLY A 10 -24.41 -26.58 -17.19
N TYR A 11 -24.01 -27.79 -17.61
CA TYR A 11 -23.18 -28.66 -16.77
C TYR A 11 -21.72 -28.42 -17.12
N SER A 12 -20.91 -27.98 -16.15
CA SER A 12 -19.47 -27.79 -16.31
C SER A 12 -18.74 -28.40 -15.12
N ASP A 13 -17.84 -29.36 -15.37
CA ASP A 13 -17.03 -30.06 -14.36
C ASP A 13 -15.53 -29.92 -14.69
N HIS A 14 -15.03 -28.68 -14.74
CA HIS A 14 -13.68 -28.39 -15.21
C HIS A 14 -12.59 -28.96 -14.29
N ASN A 15 -12.88 -29.08 -13.00
CA ASN A 15 -12.02 -29.75 -12.01
C ASN A 15 -12.21 -31.28 -11.95
N ARG A 16 -13.15 -31.83 -12.75
CA ARG A 16 -13.51 -33.26 -12.84
C ARG A 16 -13.86 -33.91 -11.49
N ASN A 17 -14.39 -33.16 -10.54
CA ASN A 17 -14.80 -33.68 -9.23
C ASN A 17 -16.20 -34.34 -9.24
N GLY A 18 -16.89 -34.34 -10.38
CA GLY A 18 -18.25 -34.91 -10.53
C GLY A 18 -19.37 -34.04 -9.97
N ILE A 19 -19.06 -32.81 -9.53
CA ILE A 19 -20.00 -31.79 -9.11
C ILE A 19 -20.05 -30.75 -10.24
N ASN A 20 -21.25 -30.27 -10.57
CA ASN A 20 -21.37 -29.13 -11.48
C ASN A 20 -20.77 -27.90 -10.77
N ASP A 21 -19.66 -27.38 -11.30
CA ASP A 21 -18.93 -26.21 -10.76
C ASP A 21 -19.84 -24.98 -10.64
N GLN A 22 -20.94 -24.95 -11.40
CA GLN A 22 -21.94 -23.88 -11.36
C GLN A 22 -22.93 -23.97 -10.20
N LEU A 23 -23.04 -25.12 -9.52
CA LEU A 23 -23.84 -25.28 -8.30
C LEU A 23 -23.03 -24.96 -7.03
N GLU A 24 -21.74 -24.66 -7.18
CA GLU A 24 -20.89 -24.15 -6.12
C GLU A 24 -20.96 -22.61 -6.08
N ILE A 25 -21.07 -22.03 -4.87
CA ILE A 25 -21.11 -20.58 -4.69
C ILE A 25 -19.81 -19.99 -5.26
N GLY A 26 -19.94 -19.10 -6.24
CA GLY A 26 -18.79 -18.53 -6.97
C GLY A 26 -18.48 -19.22 -8.29
N GLY A 27 -19.36 -20.09 -8.80
CA GLY A 27 -19.33 -20.62 -10.18
C GLY A 27 -18.03 -21.34 -10.53
N GLY A 28 -17.38 -21.99 -9.55
CA GLY A 28 -16.06 -22.60 -9.71
C GLY A 28 -14.95 -21.62 -10.10
N GLY A 29 -15.13 -20.31 -9.88
CA GLY A 29 -14.22 -19.25 -10.31
C GLY A 29 -14.45 -18.76 -11.76
N ILE A 30 -15.54 -19.20 -12.42
CA ILE A 30 -15.86 -18.85 -13.81
C ILE A 30 -16.87 -17.71 -13.86
N THR A 31 -16.59 -16.74 -14.73
CA THR A 31 -17.51 -15.61 -15.01
C THR A 31 -17.92 -15.59 -16.47
N ARG A 32 -19.13 -15.08 -16.75
CA ARG A 32 -19.63 -14.85 -18.10
C ARG A 32 -19.95 -13.37 -18.32
N LYS A 33 -19.82 -12.93 -19.57
CA LYS A 33 -20.36 -11.64 -20.02
C LYS A 33 -21.84 -11.84 -20.35
N HIS A 34 -22.70 -10.97 -19.84
CA HIS A 34 -24.13 -11.05 -20.09
C HIS A 34 -24.73 -9.67 -20.37
N GLN A 35 -25.70 -9.62 -21.27
CA GLN A 35 -26.50 -8.43 -21.53
C GLN A 35 -27.89 -8.63 -20.95
N ARG A 36 -28.28 -7.75 -20.03
CA ARG A 36 -29.62 -7.73 -19.43
C ARG A 36 -30.19 -6.32 -19.45
N ASP A 37 -31.50 -6.19 -19.39
CA ASP A 37 -32.15 -4.90 -19.19
C ASP A 37 -32.17 -4.51 -17.69
N TYR A 38 -32.73 -3.34 -17.38
CA TYR A 38 -32.83 -2.84 -16.01
C TYR A 38 -34.04 -3.41 -15.25
N SER A 39 -34.84 -4.29 -15.87
CA SER A 39 -35.96 -4.91 -15.16
C SER A 39 -35.44 -5.73 -13.98
N ASN A 40 -36.12 -5.59 -12.83
CA ASN A 40 -35.77 -6.27 -11.59
C ASN A 40 -34.35 -5.95 -11.03
N VAL A 41 -33.78 -4.80 -11.40
CA VAL A 41 -32.55 -4.28 -10.77
C VAL A 41 -32.93 -3.31 -9.66
N ILE A 42 -32.61 -3.65 -8.41
CA ILE A 42 -32.94 -2.83 -7.23
C ILE A 42 -31.96 -1.63 -7.09
N GLY A 43 -30.70 -1.82 -7.46
CA GLY A 43 -29.66 -0.78 -7.39
C GLY A 43 -28.26 -1.33 -7.61
N TRP A 44 -27.24 -0.49 -7.49
CA TRP A 44 -25.83 -0.88 -7.57
C TRP A 44 -25.00 -0.18 -6.51
N PHE A 45 -23.99 -0.86 -5.99
CA PHE A 45 -22.99 -0.25 -5.15
C PHE A 45 -22.05 0.61 -6.00
N ARG A 46 -21.82 1.84 -5.57
CA ARG A 46 -20.72 2.67 -6.07
C ARG A 46 -19.60 2.60 -5.05
N LEU A 47 -18.59 1.78 -5.32
CA LEU A 47 -17.37 1.84 -4.54
C LEU A 47 -16.73 3.22 -4.75
N ASN A 48 -16.05 3.72 -3.72
CA ASN A 48 -15.20 4.89 -3.87
C ASN A 48 -13.96 4.47 -4.66
N TYR A 49 -14.09 4.42 -5.99
CA TYR A 49 -12.96 4.24 -6.86
C TYR A 49 -12.10 5.49 -6.70
N SER A 50 -10.95 5.36 -6.01
CA SER A 50 -9.90 6.34 -6.21
C SER A 50 -9.58 6.26 -7.69
N SER A 51 -9.87 7.32 -8.43
CA SER A 51 -9.19 7.54 -9.69
C SER A 51 -7.71 7.59 -9.32
N GLN A 52 -7.05 6.44 -9.41
CA GLN A 52 -5.60 6.39 -9.41
C GLN A 52 -5.24 7.03 -10.73
N SER A 53 -5.19 8.35 -10.68
CA SER A 53 -4.74 9.17 -11.77
C SER A 53 -3.36 8.64 -12.11
N THR A 54 -3.25 8.06 -13.29
CA THR A 54 -1.96 7.81 -13.92
C THR A 54 -1.33 9.12 -14.38
N ALA A 55 -1.92 10.29 -14.07
CA ALA A 55 -1.19 11.53 -14.14
C ALA A 55 0.05 11.40 -13.24
N PRO A 56 1.24 11.75 -13.74
CA PRO A 56 2.41 11.82 -12.90
C PRO A 56 2.03 12.69 -11.70
N LYS A 57 2.14 12.13 -10.48
CA LYS A 57 2.11 12.90 -9.24
C LYS A 57 2.97 14.13 -9.53
N PRO A 58 2.46 15.38 -9.38
CA PRO A 58 3.28 16.55 -9.60
C PRO A 58 4.58 16.32 -8.85
N ALA A 59 5.70 16.41 -9.56
CA ALA A 59 7.03 16.20 -9.03
C ALA A 59 7.28 17.31 -8.00
N THR A 60 6.67 17.17 -6.83
CA THR A 60 7.02 17.95 -5.66
C THR A 60 8.38 17.39 -5.30
N GLY A 61 9.41 18.14 -5.70
CA GLY A 61 10.78 17.68 -5.73
C GLY A 61 11.12 16.97 -4.42
N SER A 62 11.54 15.71 -4.53
CA SER A 62 12.02 14.98 -3.36
C SER A 62 13.14 15.81 -2.72
N ARG A 63 12.94 16.20 -1.47
CA ARG A 63 13.88 17.07 -0.77
C ARG A 63 14.73 16.22 0.15
N ARG A 64 16.05 16.34 0.02
CA ARG A 64 17.02 15.72 0.93
C ARG A 64 17.85 16.79 1.57
N TYR A 65 18.02 16.72 2.88
CA TYR A 65 18.86 17.66 3.61
C TYR A 65 19.51 16.95 4.80
N LYS A 66 20.67 17.49 5.21
CA LYS A 66 21.40 17.00 6.37
C LYS A 66 20.79 17.58 7.64
N GLU A 67 20.48 16.69 8.57
CA GLU A 67 19.94 17.02 9.88
C GLU A 67 20.36 15.91 10.83
N THR A 68 21.02 16.26 11.92
CA THR A 68 21.40 15.30 12.94
C THR A 68 20.42 15.39 14.09
N GLY A 69 19.86 14.26 14.48
CA GLY A 69 18.89 14.20 15.58
C GLY A 69 18.70 12.79 16.11
N VAL A 70 17.85 12.68 17.13
CA VAL A 70 17.40 11.40 17.70
C VAL A 70 15.92 11.23 17.45
N PHE A 71 15.56 10.13 16.80
CA PHE A 71 14.17 9.75 16.59
C PHE A 71 13.79 8.62 17.55
N THR A 72 12.73 8.82 18.34
CA THR A 72 12.16 7.80 19.24
C THR A 72 10.80 7.35 18.71
N VAL A 73 10.63 6.05 18.51
CA VAL A 73 9.42 5.45 17.96
C VAL A 73 8.27 5.48 18.96
N THR A 74 7.09 5.95 18.55
CA THR A 74 5.87 5.96 19.39
C THR A 74 4.81 4.94 18.95
N VAL A 75 4.89 4.46 17.71
CA VAL A 75 4.03 3.38 17.17
C VAL A 75 4.53 1.98 17.54
N ASP A 76 3.71 0.95 17.39
CA ASP A 76 4.04 -0.41 17.82
C ASP A 76 5.28 -0.97 17.13
N SER A 77 5.38 -0.77 15.81
CA SER A 77 6.56 -1.18 15.04
C SER A 77 6.74 -0.38 13.75
N ILE A 78 8.00 -0.30 13.30
CA ILE A 78 8.42 0.48 12.13
C ILE A 78 9.58 -0.23 11.46
N ASN A 79 9.49 -0.38 10.14
CA ASN A 79 10.50 -1.11 9.36
C ASN A 79 11.70 -0.21 9.02
N VAL A 80 12.88 -0.81 9.05
CA VAL A 80 14.12 -0.24 8.53
C VAL A 80 14.39 -0.85 7.16
N ARG A 81 14.68 -0.02 6.17
CA ARG A 81 14.86 -0.42 4.76
C ARG A 81 16.19 0.03 4.20
N ARG A 82 16.62 -0.60 3.09
CA ARG A 82 17.90 -0.28 2.43
C ARG A 82 17.84 0.93 1.49
N SER A 83 16.64 1.28 1.04
CA SER A 83 16.34 2.48 0.26
C SER A 83 15.06 3.13 0.82
N PRO A 84 14.83 4.44 0.59
CA PRO A 84 13.61 5.14 0.99
C PRO A 84 12.45 4.78 0.04
N ASP A 85 12.06 3.50 0.05
CA ASP A 85 11.03 2.90 -0.79
C ASP A 85 10.38 1.76 0.00
N THR A 86 9.05 1.72 0.11
CA THR A 86 8.31 0.68 0.82
C THR A 86 8.44 -0.71 0.19
N LYS A 87 8.92 -0.83 -1.04
CA LYS A 87 9.24 -2.10 -1.71
C LYS A 87 10.70 -2.53 -1.50
N SER A 88 11.55 -1.66 -0.96
CA SER A 88 12.96 -1.97 -0.68
C SER A 88 13.11 -3.03 0.42
N VAL A 89 14.23 -3.76 0.38
CA VAL A 89 14.59 -4.81 1.34
C VAL A 89 14.50 -4.28 2.77
N LYS A 90 13.69 -4.96 3.58
CA LYS A 90 13.61 -4.76 5.03
C LYS A 90 14.84 -5.38 5.69
N VAL A 91 15.56 -4.60 6.47
CA VAL A 91 16.80 -5.03 7.15
C VAL A 91 16.67 -5.11 8.66
N ALA A 92 15.70 -4.41 9.25
CA ALA A 92 15.42 -4.43 10.67
C ALA A 92 14.00 -3.92 10.94
N THR A 93 13.58 -3.99 12.20
CA THR A 93 12.33 -3.38 12.69
C THR A 93 12.63 -2.71 14.02
N TYR A 94 12.20 -1.47 14.19
CA TYR A 94 12.15 -0.82 15.49
C TYR A 94 10.76 -1.00 16.11
N LYS A 95 10.71 -1.20 17.42
CA LYS A 95 9.49 -1.25 18.23
C LYS A 95 9.30 0.04 19.00
N LYS A 96 8.10 0.24 19.53
CA LYS A 96 7.75 1.36 20.41
C LYS A 96 8.81 1.59 21.50
N GLY A 97 9.20 2.85 21.70
CA GLY A 97 10.19 3.27 22.70
C GLY A 97 11.65 3.16 22.23
N GLN A 98 11.94 2.45 21.14
CA GLN A 98 13.31 2.38 20.62
C GLN A 98 13.69 3.70 19.94
N SER A 99 14.99 4.02 20.00
CA SER A 99 15.52 5.27 19.44
C SER A 99 16.63 5.01 18.42
N VAL A 100 16.75 5.90 17.44
CA VAL A 100 17.78 5.87 16.41
C VAL A 100 18.35 7.27 16.18
N LYS A 101 19.68 7.36 16.10
CA LYS A 101 20.38 8.58 15.69
C LYS A 101 20.43 8.62 14.17
N TYR A 102 20.07 9.75 13.58
CA TYR A 102 20.08 9.96 12.13
C TYR A 102 20.91 11.20 11.76
N ASP A 103 21.29 11.29 10.49
CA ASP A 103 22.10 12.40 9.95
C ASP A 103 21.50 13.04 8.67
N GLU A 104 20.38 12.50 8.19
CA GLU A 104 19.74 12.95 6.97
C GLU A 104 18.24 12.70 7.01
N VAL A 105 17.50 13.64 6.43
CA VAL A 105 16.05 13.57 6.24
C VAL A 105 15.74 13.63 4.75
N VAL A 106 14.82 12.77 4.32
CA VAL A 106 14.35 12.66 2.94
C VAL A 106 12.84 12.80 2.93
N VAL A 107 12.32 13.82 2.26
CA VAL A 107 10.90 14.18 2.22
C VAL A 107 10.31 13.85 0.86
N ASP A 108 9.08 13.36 0.85
CA ASP A 108 8.28 13.08 -0.35
C ASP A 108 8.83 12.00 -1.28
N VAL A 109 9.55 11.04 -0.72
CA VAL A 109 9.89 9.81 -1.45
C VAL A 109 8.92 8.71 -1.05
N ASP A 110 8.27 8.11 -2.04
CA ASP A 110 7.24 7.06 -1.86
C ASP A 110 6.07 7.47 -0.95
N GLY A 111 5.84 8.78 -0.78
CA GLY A 111 4.77 9.32 0.07
C GLY A 111 5.09 9.35 1.56
N PHE A 112 6.36 9.30 1.95
CA PHE A 112 6.77 9.38 3.36
C PHE A 112 7.92 10.38 3.60
N VAL A 113 8.03 10.82 4.86
CA VAL A 113 9.26 11.42 5.40
C VAL A 113 10.12 10.29 5.94
N TRP A 114 11.34 10.17 5.42
CA TRP A 114 12.33 9.21 5.88
C TRP A 114 13.44 9.89 6.65
N ILE A 115 13.92 9.24 7.70
CA ILE A 115 15.24 9.51 8.28
C ILE A 115 16.23 8.47 7.80
N SER A 116 17.50 8.85 7.76
CA SER A 116 18.58 8.03 7.25
C SER A 116 19.80 8.05 8.16
N TYR A 117 20.41 6.87 8.33
CA TYR A 117 21.56 6.66 9.20
C TYR A 117 22.46 5.53 8.70
N ILE A 118 23.71 5.51 9.13
CA ILE A 118 24.61 4.38 8.90
C ILE A 118 24.43 3.36 10.02
N GLY A 119 23.99 2.16 9.67
CA GLY A 119 23.85 1.06 10.64
C GLY A 119 25.19 0.38 10.96
N GLY A 120 25.19 -0.54 11.93
CA GLY A 120 26.40 -1.28 12.33
C GLY A 120 27.06 -2.09 11.20
N SER A 121 26.32 -2.43 10.13
CA SER A 121 26.88 -3.07 8.94
C SER A 121 27.63 -2.11 8.00
N GLY A 122 27.82 -0.84 8.37
CA GLY A 122 28.43 0.21 7.54
C GLY A 122 27.58 0.67 6.34
N LYS A 123 26.35 0.14 6.19
CA LYS A 123 25.44 0.51 5.08
C LYS A 123 24.40 1.51 5.57
N ARG A 124 23.97 2.39 4.66
CA ARG A 124 22.90 3.37 4.91
C ARG A 124 21.54 2.68 4.96
N ASN A 125 20.73 3.10 5.92
CA ASN A 125 19.40 2.58 6.20
C ASN A 125 18.40 3.72 6.27
N TYR A 126 17.15 3.43 5.93
CA TYR A 126 16.06 4.39 5.85
C TYR A 126 14.89 3.92 6.69
N VAL A 127 14.27 4.88 7.37
CA VAL A 127 13.20 4.63 8.34
C VAL A 127 12.09 5.65 8.08
N ALA A 128 10.90 5.16 7.72
CA ALA A 128 9.75 6.02 7.44
C ALA A 128 9.15 6.53 8.75
N THR A 129 9.00 7.84 8.89
CA THR A 129 8.58 8.51 10.13
C THR A 129 7.18 9.12 10.04
N GLY A 130 6.48 8.93 8.92
CA GLY A 130 5.12 9.40 8.68
C GLY A 130 4.88 9.77 7.22
N GLU A 131 3.61 9.96 6.88
CA GLU A 131 3.17 10.21 5.51
C GLU A 131 3.49 11.64 5.04
N THR A 132 3.60 11.81 3.73
CA THR A 132 3.74 13.12 3.08
C THR A 132 2.78 13.29 1.94
N LYS A 133 2.35 14.54 1.77
CA LYS A 133 1.52 15.00 0.66
C LYS A 133 1.96 16.41 0.28
N ASP A 134 2.15 16.64 -1.01
CA ASP A 134 2.47 17.95 -1.59
C ASP A 134 3.68 18.66 -0.92
N GLY A 135 4.77 17.93 -0.64
CA GLY A 135 6.01 18.55 -0.14
C GLY A 135 6.08 18.62 1.38
N LYS A 136 5.02 18.17 2.07
CA LYS A 136 4.81 18.39 3.50
C LYS A 136 4.34 17.12 4.18
N ARG A 137 4.64 17.01 5.47
CA ARG A 137 4.12 15.92 6.31
C ARG A 137 2.58 15.98 6.35
N PHE A 138 1.95 14.84 6.15
CA PHE A 138 0.50 14.68 6.19
C PHE A 138 0.15 13.77 7.38
N GLY A 139 -0.41 14.36 8.44
CA GLY A 139 -0.70 13.63 9.68
C GLY A 139 0.45 13.60 10.70
N PRO A 140 0.26 12.92 11.84
CA PRO A 140 1.24 12.87 12.92
C PRO A 140 2.49 12.08 12.52
N ALA A 141 3.63 12.45 13.09
CA ALA A 141 4.82 11.63 13.01
C ALA A 141 4.64 10.33 13.81
N TRP A 142 5.26 9.25 13.35
CA TRP A 142 5.24 7.94 14.01
C TRP A 142 6.25 7.83 15.17
N GLY A 143 6.71 8.99 15.64
CA GLY A 143 7.69 9.12 16.71
C GLY A 143 7.97 10.59 17.04
N THR A 144 8.88 10.80 17.98
CA THR A 144 9.33 12.13 18.42
C THR A 144 10.76 12.38 17.97
N PHE A 145 11.06 13.61 17.57
CA PHE A 145 12.40 14.07 17.20
C PHE A 145 12.98 14.93 18.33
N LYS A 146 14.28 14.78 18.59
CA LYS A 146 15.05 15.57 19.56
C LYS A 146 16.40 15.97 18.98
#